data_AF-A0A6P0U905-F1
#
_entry.id   AF-A0A6P0U905-F1
#
_cell.length_a   1.000
_cell.length_b   1.000
_cell.length_c   1.000
_cell.angle_alpha   90.00
_cell.angle_beta   90.00
_cell.angle_gamma   90.00
#
_symmetry.space_group_name_H-M   'P 1'
#
loop_
_entity.id
_entity.type
_entity.pdbx_description
1 polymer ?
#
loop_
_entity_poly.entity_id
_entity_poly.type
_entity_poly.pdbx_seq_one_letter_code
_entity_poly.pdbx_strand_id
1 'polypeptide(L)'
;MPWKAIACSEIGTSHQKSGLPCQDYTDFIRLNNAGKISDNGEIVIGAVSDGAGGYKHSRIGLELAVKTALNSLKLWPKSLKKEQELSAERLKELANKAFGKTF
;
A
#
# COMPACT_ATOMS: atom_id res chain seq x y z
N MET A 1 -11.73 -10.87 -14.53
CA MET A 1 -10.69 -11.81 -14.05
C MET A 1 -10.15 -11.28 -12.75
N PRO A 2 -9.91 -12.11 -11.72
CA PRO A 2 -9.32 -11.64 -10.46
C PRO A 2 -7.89 -11.15 -10.70
N TRP A 3 -7.49 -10.08 -10.02
CA TRP A 3 -6.10 -9.63 -10.06
C TRP A 3 -5.18 -10.68 -9.44
N LYS A 4 -4.05 -10.92 -10.11
CA LYS A 4 -2.93 -11.67 -9.56
C LYS A 4 -1.90 -10.66 -9.06
N ALA A 5 -1.51 -10.77 -7.79
CA ALA A 5 -0.53 -9.88 -7.17
C ALA A 5 0.45 -10.71 -6.33
N ILE A 6 1.68 -10.22 -6.25
CA ILE A 6 2.76 -10.79 -5.46
C ILE A 6 3.44 -9.60 -4.77
N ALA A 7 3.69 -9.71 -3.47
CA ALA A 7 4.51 -8.77 -2.71
C ALA A 7 5.83 -9.44 -2.37
N CYS A 8 6.94 -8.78 -2.67
CA CYS A 8 8.28 -9.24 -2.38
C CYS A 8 9.15 -8.06 -1.94
N SER A 9 9.95 -8.27 -0.90
CA SER A 9 10.96 -7.33 -0.41
C SER A 9 12.30 -8.04 -0.41
N GLU A 10 13.31 -7.41 -0.97
CA GLU A 10 14.65 -7.99 -1.12
C GLU A 10 15.70 -7.09 -0.47
N ILE A 11 16.77 -7.73 0.02
CA ILE A 11 17.87 -7.00 0.64
C ILE A 11 18.84 -6.47 -0.44
N GLY A 12 19.08 -5.16 -0.44
CA GLY A 12 20.06 -4.55 -1.33
C GLY A 12 21.51 -4.95 -1.00
N THR A 13 22.37 -5.02 -2.01
CA THR A 13 23.79 -5.41 -1.84
C THR A 13 24.57 -4.50 -0.89
N SER A 14 24.20 -3.21 -0.79
CA SER A 14 24.79 -2.27 0.18
C SER A 14 24.46 -2.65 1.63
N HIS A 15 23.20 -3.04 1.89
CA HIS A 15 22.77 -3.50 3.20
C HIS A 15 23.42 -4.83 3.56
N GLN A 16 23.55 -5.75 2.59
CA GLN A 16 24.32 -6.99 2.76
C GLN A 16 25.77 -6.71 3.18
N LYS A 17 26.46 -5.81 2.46
CA LYS A 17 27.85 -5.41 2.80
C LYS A 17 27.97 -4.81 4.19
N SER A 18 26.94 -4.10 4.64
CA SER A 18 26.91 -3.41 5.94
C SER A 18 26.33 -4.26 7.06
N GLY A 19 25.95 -5.52 6.79
CA GLY A 19 25.30 -6.40 7.77
C GLY A 19 23.93 -5.91 8.25
N LEU A 20 23.28 -5.04 7.47
CA LEU A 20 21.96 -4.49 7.78
C LEU A 20 20.87 -5.40 7.20
N PRO A 21 19.72 -5.57 7.90
CA PRO A 21 18.60 -6.32 7.36
C PRO A 21 17.95 -5.59 6.17
N CYS A 22 17.09 -6.30 5.42
CA CYS A 22 16.17 -5.64 4.48
C CYS A 22 15.34 -4.61 5.26
N GLN A 23 15.28 -3.38 4.72
CA GLN A 23 14.53 -2.28 5.32
C GLN A 23 13.26 -1.97 4.54
N ASP A 24 12.89 -2.85 3.62
CA ASP A 24 11.67 -2.73 2.84
C ASP A 24 10.65 -3.73 3.40
N TYR A 25 9.39 -3.33 3.38
CA TYR A 25 8.28 -4.25 3.59
C TYR A 25 7.17 -3.89 2.60
N THR A 26 6.60 -4.91 1.96
CA THR A 26 5.46 -4.75 1.07
C THR A 26 4.44 -5.84 1.34
N ASP A 27 3.17 -5.51 1.13
CA ASP A 27 2.06 -6.44 1.25
C ASP A 27 0.88 -5.94 0.39
N PHE A 28 -0.10 -6.81 0.16
CA PHE A 28 -1.29 -6.45 -0.59
C PHE A 28 -2.55 -7.11 -0.03
N ILE A 29 -3.69 -6.50 -0.31
CA ILE A 29 -5.02 -7.09 -0.09
C ILE A 29 -5.82 -7.09 -1.37
N ARG A 30 -6.74 -8.05 -1.46
CA ARG A 30 -7.73 -8.14 -2.54
C ARG A 30 -9.12 -7.91 -1.97
N LEU A 31 -9.89 -7.04 -2.60
CA LEU A 31 -11.24 -6.68 -2.19
C LEU A 31 -12.23 -6.98 -3.31
N ASN A 32 -13.42 -7.46 -2.94
CA ASN A 32 -14.55 -7.48 -3.86
C ASN A 32 -15.18 -6.07 -3.96
N ASN A 33 -16.16 -5.92 -4.86
CA ASN A 33 -16.87 -4.65 -5.05
C ASN A 33 -17.61 -4.15 -3.78
N ALA A 34 -17.82 -4.98 -2.77
CA ALA A 34 -18.39 -4.57 -1.49
C ALA A 34 -17.34 -4.08 -0.47
N GLY A 35 -16.07 -3.98 -0.88
CA GLY A 35 -14.96 -3.60 0.00
C GLY A 35 -14.63 -4.65 1.05
N LYS A 36 -14.97 -5.93 0.81
CA LYS A 36 -14.60 -7.05 1.69
C LYS A 36 -13.41 -7.80 1.12
N ILE A 37 -12.52 -8.27 2.00
CA ILE A 37 -11.38 -9.10 1.63
C ILE A 37 -11.90 -10.37 0.93
N SER A 38 -11.33 -10.67 -0.22
CA SER A 38 -11.70 -11.82 -1.06
C SER A 38 -10.53 -12.23 -1.93
N ASP A 39 -10.19 -13.52 -1.98
CA ASP A 39 -9.13 -14.04 -2.85
C ASP A 39 -9.43 -13.84 -4.34
N ASN A 40 -10.71 -13.77 -4.70
CA ASN A 40 -11.18 -13.46 -6.06
C ASN A 40 -11.60 -11.99 -6.19
N GLY A 41 -10.98 -11.09 -5.43
CA GLY A 41 -11.26 -9.65 -5.48
C GLY A 41 -10.96 -9.02 -6.84
N GLU A 42 -11.81 -8.07 -7.23
CA GLU A 42 -11.66 -7.27 -8.46
C GLU A 42 -10.86 -5.97 -8.22
N ILE A 43 -10.61 -5.64 -6.96
CA ILE A 43 -9.79 -4.51 -6.52
C ILE A 43 -8.59 -5.07 -5.79
N VAL A 44 -7.39 -4.63 -6.15
CA VAL A 44 -6.15 -4.92 -5.41
C VAL A 44 -5.59 -3.62 -4.83
N ILE A 45 -5.16 -3.66 -3.59
CA ILE A 45 -4.49 -2.55 -2.92
C ILE A 45 -3.16 -3.08 -2.40
N GLY A 46 -2.06 -2.54 -2.91
CA GLY A 46 -0.72 -2.80 -2.40
C GLY A 46 -0.22 -1.62 -1.57
N ALA A 47 0.66 -1.89 -0.62
CA ALA A 47 1.38 -0.86 0.10
C ALA A 47 2.83 -1.30 0.33
N VAL A 48 3.74 -0.33 0.26
CA VAL A 48 5.18 -0.52 0.47
C VAL A 48 5.66 0.51 1.48
N SER A 49 6.59 0.11 2.33
CA SER A 49 7.33 0.98 3.23
C SER A 49 8.83 0.75 3.03
N ASP A 50 9.57 1.84 2.87
CA ASP A 50 11.02 1.88 2.81
C ASP A 50 11.53 2.51 4.11
N GLY A 51 12.38 1.78 4.83
CA GLY A 51 12.95 2.18 6.10
C GLY A 51 14.37 2.68 5.94
N ALA A 52 14.66 3.85 6.53
CA ALA A 52 16.03 4.34 6.63
C ALA A 52 16.64 4.03 8.00
N GLY A 53 17.95 3.77 8.04
CA GLY A 53 18.76 3.93 9.26
C GLY A 53 19.07 2.68 10.09
N GLY A 54 18.86 1.47 9.56
CA GLY A 54 19.35 0.23 10.18
C GLY A 54 18.86 -0.10 11.60
N TYR A 55 17.80 0.55 12.08
CA TYR A 55 17.36 0.42 13.48
C TYR A 55 16.88 -0.99 13.83
N LYS A 56 17.18 -1.43 15.06
CA LYS A 56 16.90 -2.77 15.62
C LYS A 56 15.43 -3.22 15.52
N HIS A 57 14.49 -2.27 15.48
CA HIS A 57 13.04 -2.53 15.39
C HIS A 57 12.42 -2.04 14.08
N SER A 58 13.23 -1.70 13.07
CA SER A 58 12.76 -1.17 11.78
C SER A 58 11.72 -2.10 11.14
N ARG A 59 11.97 -3.42 11.12
CA ARG A 59 11.02 -4.42 10.60
C ARG A 59 9.61 -4.30 11.17
N ILE A 60 9.49 -4.07 12.49
CA ILE A 60 8.19 -3.95 13.17
C ILE A 60 7.48 -2.67 12.70
N GLY A 61 8.20 -1.55 12.62
CA GLY A 61 7.64 -0.28 12.16
C GLY A 61 7.18 -0.34 10.72
N LEU A 62 7.97 -0.95 9.83
CA LEU A 62 7.67 -1.12 8.41
C LEU A 62 6.42 -2.00 8.20
N GLU A 63 6.37 -3.14 8.89
CA GLU A 63 5.23 -4.05 8.85
C GLU A 63 3.96 -3.37 9.38
N LEU A 64 4.07 -2.62 10.50
CA LEU A 64 2.96 -1.88 11.07
C LEU A 64 2.47 -0.77 10.14
N ALA A 65 3.37 -0.03 9.50
CA ALA A 65 3.04 1.03 8.55
C ALA A 65 2.23 0.48 7.36
N VAL A 66 2.72 -0.58 6.72
CA VAL A 66 2.02 -1.24 5.60
C VAL A 66 0.67 -1.81 6.03
N LYS A 67 0.62 -2.55 7.13
CA LYS A 67 -0.65 -3.12 7.64
C LYS A 67 -1.65 -2.04 8.01
N THR A 68 -1.20 -0.92 8.57
CA THR A 68 -2.07 0.22 8.92
C THR A 68 -2.59 0.90 7.66
N ALA A 69 -1.74 1.12 6.65
CA ALA A 69 -2.14 1.68 5.36
C ALA A 69 -3.20 0.81 4.68
N LEU A 70 -2.95 -0.49 4.55
CA LEU A 70 -3.90 -1.44 3.97
C LEU A 70 -5.22 -1.49 4.75
N ASN A 71 -5.16 -1.48 6.09
CA ASN A 71 -6.35 -1.45 6.94
C ASN A 71 -7.16 -0.17 6.81
N SER A 72 -6.51 0.96 6.52
CA SER A 72 -7.19 2.24 6.33
C SER A 72 -7.82 2.30 4.93
N LEU A 73 -7.07 1.87 3.92
CA LEU A 73 -7.49 1.89 2.52
C LEU A 73 -8.57 0.86 2.20
N LYS A 74 -8.68 -0.25 2.95
CA LYS A 74 -9.78 -1.22 2.72
C LYS A 74 -11.18 -0.64 2.95
N LEU A 75 -11.29 0.50 3.63
CA LEU A 75 -12.56 1.19 3.88
C LEU A 75 -12.96 2.09 2.70
N TRP A 76 -12.00 2.53 1.88
CA TRP A 76 -12.25 3.44 0.75
C TRP A 76 -13.27 2.92 -0.28
N PRO A 77 -13.31 1.64 -0.67
CA PRO A 77 -14.29 1.16 -1.65
C PRO A 77 -15.75 1.37 -1.23
N LYS A 78 -16.03 1.37 0.08
CA LYS A 78 -17.38 1.68 0.60
C LYS A 78 -17.71 3.16 0.47
N SER A 79 -16.71 4.03 0.65
CA SER A 79 -16.83 5.47 0.44
C SER A 79 -17.02 5.79 -1.05
N LEU A 80 -16.31 5.10 -1.95
CA LEU A 80 -16.44 5.24 -3.40
C LEU A 80 -17.82 4.86 -3.94
N LYS A 81 -18.50 3.87 -3.33
CA LYS A 81 -19.89 3.54 -3.70
C LYS A 81 -20.90 4.61 -3.27
N LYS A 82 -20.60 5.36 -2.20
CA LYS A 82 -21.36 6.55 -1.80
C LYS A 82 -21.08 7.72 -2.74
N GLU A 83 -19.87 7.72 -3.30
CA GLU A 83 -19.33 8.69 -4.25
C GLU A 83 -19.43 8.22 -5.71
N GLN A 84 -20.49 7.49 -6.10
CA GLN A 84 -20.73 7.09 -7.50
C GLN A 84 -20.87 8.28 -8.49
N GLU A 85 -20.61 9.52 -8.05
CA GLU A 85 -20.42 10.72 -8.87
C GLU A 85 -18.95 11.19 -8.97
N LEU A 86 -17.96 10.42 -8.53
CA LEU A 86 -16.56 10.83 -8.71
C LEU A 86 -16.03 10.41 -10.08
N SER A 87 -16.16 11.33 -11.03
CA SER A 87 -15.58 11.23 -12.37
C SER A 87 -14.06 11.13 -12.32
N ALA A 88 -13.46 10.67 -13.42
CA ALA A 88 -12.01 10.56 -13.55
C ALA A 88 -11.29 11.89 -13.25
N GLU A 89 -11.94 13.01 -13.57
CA GLU A 89 -11.48 14.37 -13.28
C GLU A 89 -11.41 14.65 -11.77
N ARG A 90 -12.40 14.18 -11.00
CA ARG A 90 -12.46 14.40 -9.56
C ARG A 90 -11.44 13.56 -8.79
N LEU A 91 -11.15 12.34 -9.27
CA LEU A 91 -10.04 11.54 -8.76
C LEU A 91 -8.68 12.19 -9.06
N LYS A 92 -8.52 12.79 -10.25
CA LYS A 92 -7.32 13.55 -10.64
C LYS A 92 -7.11 14.78 -9.77
N GLU A 93 -8.20 15.49 -9.44
CA GLU A 93 -8.19 16.65 -8.54
C GLU A 93 -7.78 16.26 -7.11
N LEU A 94 -8.37 15.18 -6.57
CA LEU A 94 -8.02 14.67 -5.24
C LEU A 94 -6.57 14.20 -5.16
N ALA A 95 -6.08 13.50 -6.19
CA ALA A 95 -4.69 13.08 -6.28
C ALA A 95 -3.74 14.28 -6.32
N ASN A 96 -4.04 15.31 -7.12
CA ASN A 96 -3.26 16.55 -7.14
C ASN A 96 -3.33 17.32 -5.81
N LYS A 97 -4.44 17.26 -5.08
CA LYS A 97 -4.55 17.91 -3.77
C LYS A 97 -3.77 17.16 -2.68
N ALA A 98 -3.77 15.83 -2.72
CA ALA A 98 -3.09 14.99 -1.74
C ALA A 98 -1.58 14.88 -2.01
N PHE A 99 -1.17 14.85 -3.28
CA PHE A 99 0.20 14.55 -3.71
C PHE A 99 0.84 15.65 -4.56
N GLY A 100 0.06 16.59 -5.08
CA GLY A 100 0.55 17.67 -5.95
C GLY A 100 1.11 18.88 -5.20
N LYS A 101 1.20 18.84 -3.86
CA LYS A 101 2.11 19.71 -3.12
C LYS A 101 3.45 18.99 -2.93
N THR A 102 4.20 18.92 -4.01
CA THR A 102 5.65 18.78 -3.93
C THR A 102 6.23 20.20 -3.96
N PHE A 103 7.18 20.44 -3.06
CA PHE A 103 8.06 21.60 -2.85
C PHE A 103 8.17 22.64 -3.98
#